data_AF-A0A2S1LWW1-F1
#
_entry.id   AF-A0A2S1LWW1-F1
#
_cell.length_a   1.000
_cell.length_b   1.000
_cell.length_c   1.000
_cell.angle_alpha   90.00
_cell.angle_beta   90.00
_cell.angle_gamma   90.00
#
_symmetry.space_group_name_H-M   'P 1'
#
loop_
_entity.id
_entity.type
_entity.pdbx_description
1 polymer ?
#
loop_
_entity_poly.entity_id
_entity_poly.type
_entity_poly.pdbx_seq_one_letter_code
_entity_poly.pdbx_strand_id
1 'polypeptide(L)'
;MYKYPDLVNTDLNLELPEISILEEDDKKFFTDDYYKNLILSDKEIGSRLHRVLLDYLNPKSVDNGDKATRYKQIVSIYWDFLKSIAKNVLNLTTEQKVLFRFAALLPNALGDELKSLISKTIWDNNYNEPFIYFDEWIYGVHEFKVRKLTVDEPREDIKDEDMKKILFNRQDKILANIDYAKSSLKKSDIARIEATQRLKDMFKFLFSDVSNNEVVMDEYEIRGFYSNDVLKPLNFASHYINDLIKANREIVSLVSQLRESKEELIEIENKMQGMDEPSDSTIAVEEVGSLMKANKLTIGSRGNHFPILLKTNVVINPQGFGSRERVMQLVREIESIQPKIFHKNYRGDFLRIVPYFILIPSYGARGICWEPIDIKNRAKGRGKILIPMYAKDLKKAIILGVGDFIWELAKEQASFRWMETGITGQYYEYYTKFIRKGNVKNFFLDDYLLWIDKESKGVQKVEKMVRGVMWRNAPFPKDLKEQLSRKSFVYKDLFDKDKNIEMSDGY
;
A
#
# COMPACT_ATOMS: atom_id res chain seq x y z
N MET A 1 -21.43 -3.82 8.03
CA MET A 1 -20.73 -4.32 6.82
C MET A 1 -19.37 -3.65 6.77
N TYR A 2 -18.28 -4.37 6.51
CA TYR A 2 -16.94 -3.78 6.47
C TYR A 2 -16.81 -2.75 5.34
N LYS A 3 -16.10 -1.65 5.60
CA LYS A 3 -15.82 -0.59 4.63
C LYS A 3 -14.47 -0.82 3.97
N TYR A 4 -14.45 -0.69 2.65
CA TYR A 4 -13.25 -0.80 1.83
C TYR A 4 -13.08 0.50 1.03
N PRO A 5 -11.84 0.91 0.74
CA PRO A 5 -11.62 2.07 -0.11
C PRO A 5 -12.11 1.78 -1.54
N ASP A 6 -13.27 2.31 -1.89
CA ASP A 6 -13.96 2.05 -3.17
C ASP A 6 -13.15 2.51 -4.41
N LEU A 7 -12.20 3.45 -4.25
CA LEU A 7 -11.34 3.97 -5.31
C LEU A 7 -9.92 4.28 -4.79
N VAL A 8 -8.90 4.03 -5.62
CA VAL A 8 -7.53 4.50 -5.38
C VAL A 8 -7.48 5.99 -5.67
N ASN A 9 -7.48 6.82 -4.62
CA ASN A 9 -7.27 8.25 -4.78
C ASN A 9 -5.78 8.50 -5.08
N THR A 10 -5.50 8.90 -6.32
CA THR A 10 -4.12 9.06 -6.83
C THR A 10 -3.57 10.48 -6.67
N ASP A 11 -4.29 11.37 -6.00
CA ASP A 11 -3.84 12.74 -5.78
C ASP A 11 -2.55 12.76 -4.95
N LEU A 12 -1.55 13.46 -5.48
CA LEU A 12 -0.21 13.60 -4.91
C LEU A 12 -0.19 14.44 -3.64
N ASN A 13 -1.18 15.32 -3.45
CA ASN A 13 -1.27 16.21 -2.31
C ASN A 13 -1.98 15.58 -1.10
N LEU A 14 -2.50 14.35 -1.26
CA LEU A 14 -3.15 13.66 -0.15
C LEU A 14 -2.11 13.08 0.80
N GLU A 15 -2.38 13.27 2.08
CA GLU A 15 -1.65 12.62 3.17
C GLU A 15 -2.56 11.65 3.90
N LEU A 16 -1.96 10.68 4.60
CA LEU A 16 -2.71 9.89 5.56
C LEU A 16 -3.31 10.80 6.64
N PRO A 17 -4.51 10.51 7.16
CA PRO A 17 -5.20 11.35 8.14
C PRO A 17 -4.44 11.43 9.47
N GLU A 18 -4.69 12.49 10.23
CA GLU A 18 -4.09 12.65 11.56
C GLU A 18 -4.94 11.91 12.57
N ILE A 19 -4.30 11.07 13.37
CA ILE A 19 -4.99 10.17 14.27
C ILE A 19 -4.65 10.61 15.68
N SER A 20 -5.64 11.11 16.40
CA SER A 20 -5.52 11.50 17.81
C SER A 20 -6.05 10.44 18.77
N ILE A 21 -6.96 9.57 18.29
CA ILE A 21 -7.67 8.58 19.09
C ILE A 21 -7.23 7.18 18.65
N LEU A 22 -6.83 6.35 19.61
CA LEU A 22 -6.41 4.95 19.39
C LEU A 22 -7.38 3.93 19.98
N GLU A 23 -8.29 4.40 20.82
CA GLU A 23 -9.21 3.57 21.60
C GLU A 23 -10.61 4.18 21.55
N GLU A 24 -11.62 3.32 21.61
CA GLU A 24 -13.03 3.67 21.74
C GLU A 24 -13.63 2.97 22.97
N ASP A 25 -14.95 3.08 23.14
CA ASP A 25 -15.66 2.50 24.28
C ASP A 25 -15.50 0.98 24.34
N ASP A 26 -15.43 0.45 25.57
CA ASP A 26 -15.23 -0.97 25.82
C ASP A 26 -16.47 -1.78 25.40
N LYS A 27 -16.32 -2.56 24.33
CA LYS A 27 -17.39 -3.39 23.76
C LYS A 27 -17.67 -4.68 24.53
N LYS A 28 -16.89 -5.01 25.56
CA LYS A 28 -17.04 -6.20 26.41
C LYS A 28 -17.16 -7.51 25.62
N PHE A 29 -16.20 -7.77 24.73
CA PHE A 29 -16.25 -8.95 23.84
C PHE A 29 -16.19 -10.30 24.56
N PHE A 30 -15.55 -10.34 25.72
CA PHE A 30 -15.25 -11.58 26.42
C PHE A 30 -16.33 -11.92 27.45
N THR A 31 -17.36 -12.63 27.01
CA THR A 31 -18.40 -13.22 27.86
C THR A 31 -17.95 -14.58 28.43
N ASP A 32 -18.65 -15.09 29.44
CA ASP A 32 -18.33 -16.38 30.07
C ASP A 32 -18.42 -17.56 29.08
N ASP A 33 -19.33 -17.49 28.10
CA ASP A 33 -19.52 -18.50 27.06
C ASP A 33 -18.61 -18.30 25.82
N TYR A 34 -17.77 -17.24 25.77
CA TYR A 34 -16.96 -16.88 24.60
C TYR A 34 -16.17 -18.06 24.02
N TYR A 35 -15.42 -18.76 24.88
CA TYR A 35 -14.58 -19.88 24.45
C TYR A 35 -15.42 -21.08 23.97
N LYS A 36 -16.52 -21.36 24.66
CA LYS A 36 -17.45 -22.45 24.34
C LYS A 36 -18.10 -22.20 22.97
N ASN A 37 -18.56 -20.98 22.72
CA ASN A 37 -19.16 -20.57 21.45
C ASN A 37 -18.17 -20.71 20.29
N LEU A 38 -16.91 -20.31 20.49
CA LEU A 38 -15.86 -20.51 19.48
C LEU A 38 -15.64 -21.98 19.17
N ILE A 39 -15.35 -22.82 20.17
CA ILE A 39 -15.05 -24.25 19.96
C ILE A 39 -16.23 -24.99 19.32
N LEU A 40 -17.46 -24.57 19.59
CA LEU A 40 -18.66 -25.15 18.98
C LEU A 40 -18.90 -24.73 17.52
N SER A 41 -18.16 -23.75 17.00
CA SER A 41 -18.25 -23.31 15.60
C SER A 41 -17.92 -24.44 14.61
N ASP A 42 -16.99 -25.32 14.99
CA ASP A 42 -16.75 -26.61 14.34
C ASP A 42 -16.54 -27.65 15.43
N LYS A 43 -17.54 -28.49 15.68
CA LYS A 43 -17.51 -29.45 16.79
C LYS A 43 -16.36 -30.44 16.68
N GLU A 44 -15.99 -30.86 15.47
CA GLU A 44 -14.96 -31.88 15.29
C GLU A 44 -13.57 -31.28 15.46
N ILE A 45 -13.24 -30.24 14.69
CA ILE A 45 -11.93 -29.58 14.73
C ILE A 45 -11.75 -28.83 16.06
N GLY A 46 -12.79 -28.17 16.55
CA GLY A 46 -12.80 -27.47 17.83
C GLY A 46 -12.54 -28.41 19.00
N SER A 47 -13.20 -29.57 19.06
CA SER A 47 -12.96 -30.56 20.14
C SER A 47 -11.53 -31.11 20.11
N ARG A 48 -10.98 -31.33 18.90
CA ARG A 48 -9.58 -31.72 18.73
C ARG A 48 -8.63 -30.63 19.22
N LEU A 49 -8.88 -29.37 18.84
CA LEU A 49 -8.09 -28.22 19.28
C LEU A 49 -8.12 -28.07 20.81
N HIS A 50 -9.30 -28.16 21.42
CA HIS A 50 -9.47 -28.10 22.87
C HIS A 50 -8.66 -29.19 23.59
N ARG A 51 -8.74 -30.45 23.13
CA ARG A 51 -8.00 -31.57 23.73
C ARG A 51 -6.49 -31.35 23.68
N VAL A 52 -5.96 -30.98 22.52
CA VAL A 52 -4.51 -30.75 22.36
C VAL A 52 -4.03 -29.54 23.18
N LEU A 53 -4.87 -28.50 23.32
CA LEU A 53 -4.56 -27.35 24.17
C LEU A 53 -4.51 -27.73 25.66
N LEU A 54 -5.47 -28.52 26.15
CA LEU A 54 -5.45 -29.03 27.53
C LEU A 54 -4.18 -29.85 27.79
N ASP A 55 -3.81 -30.74 26.87
CA ASP A 55 -2.60 -31.57 26.99
C ASP A 55 -1.30 -30.76 26.92
N TYR A 56 -1.30 -29.63 26.21
CA TYR A 56 -0.14 -28.74 26.11
C TYR A 56 0.02 -27.82 27.33
N LEU A 57 -1.10 -27.40 27.92
CA LEU A 57 -1.12 -26.54 29.10
C LEU A 57 -0.93 -27.33 30.41
N ASN A 58 -1.13 -28.65 30.40
CA ASN A 58 -0.98 -29.50 31.57
C ASN A 58 0.50 -29.59 32.02
N PRO A 59 0.84 -29.19 33.27
CA PRO A 59 2.22 -29.22 33.77
C PRO A 59 2.84 -30.62 33.85
N LYS A 60 2.03 -31.69 33.81
CA LYS A 60 2.47 -33.09 34.00
C LYS A 60 3.03 -33.77 32.74
N SER A 61 2.99 -33.13 31.57
CA SER A 61 3.60 -33.66 30.35
C SER A 61 5.09 -33.29 30.30
N VAL A 62 5.94 -34.10 30.94
CA VAL A 62 7.34 -33.75 31.27
C VAL A 62 8.35 -34.10 30.16
N ASP A 63 7.96 -34.64 29.00
CA ASP A 63 8.93 -34.85 27.91
C ASP A 63 9.04 -33.65 26.95
N ASN A 64 10.25 -33.07 26.87
CA ASN A 64 10.55 -31.93 25.98
C ASN A 64 10.30 -32.24 24.50
N GLY A 65 10.44 -33.51 24.08
CA GLY A 65 10.15 -33.97 22.71
C GLY A 65 8.66 -33.95 22.37
N ASP A 66 7.81 -34.28 23.35
CA ASP A 66 6.36 -34.28 23.21
C ASP A 66 5.79 -32.87 23.08
N LYS A 67 6.35 -31.90 23.82
CA LYS A 67 5.89 -30.51 23.80
C LYS A 67 6.09 -29.85 22.44
N ALA A 68 7.22 -30.10 21.77
CA ALA A 68 7.49 -29.57 20.43
C ALA A 68 6.56 -30.17 19.36
N THR A 69 6.24 -31.46 19.48
CA THR A 69 5.29 -32.15 18.59
C THR A 69 3.88 -31.60 18.78
N ARG A 70 3.42 -31.48 20.04
CA ARG A 70 2.11 -30.88 20.38
C ARG A 70 2.01 -29.43 19.92
N TYR A 71 3.08 -28.64 20.06
CA TYR A 71 3.13 -27.28 19.54
C TYR A 71 2.86 -27.24 18.02
N LYS A 72 3.53 -28.11 17.23
CA LYS A 72 3.29 -28.20 15.79
C LYS A 72 1.87 -28.65 15.46
N GLN A 73 1.31 -29.58 16.25
CA GLN A 73 -0.07 -30.02 16.11
C GLN A 73 -1.06 -28.87 16.38
N ILE A 74 -0.85 -28.07 17.45
CA ILE A 74 -1.68 -26.90 17.75
C ILE A 74 -1.64 -25.92 16.57
N VAL A 75 -0.46 -25.62 16.04
CA VAL A 75 -0.31 -24.72 14.90
C VAL A 75 -1.14 -25.23 13.72
N SER A 76 -0.99 -26.51 13.36
CA SER A 76 -1.74 -27.10 12.23
C SER A 76 -3.25 -27.03 12.45
N ILE A 77 -3.72 -27.56 13.59
CA ILE A 77 -5.16 -27.66 13.90
C ILE A 77 -5.78 -26.26 14.01
N TYR A 78 -5.07 -25.28 14.56
CA TYR A 78 -5.55 -23.89 14.65
C TYR A 78 -5.82 -23.30 13.27
N TRP A 79 -4.91 -23.47 12.30
CA TRP A 79 -5.13 -22.95 10.95
C TRP A 79 -6.24 -23.70 10.22
N ASP A 80 -6.37 -25.01 10.43
CA ASP A 80 -7.48 -25.79 9.87
C ASP A 80 -8.83 -25.38 10.50
N PHE A 81 -8.83 -25.02 11.78
CA PHE A 81 -9.99 -24.45 12.47
C PHE A 81 -10.40 -23.10 11.89
N LEU A 82 -9.44 -22.18 11.67
CA LEU A 82 -9.73 -20.90 11.01
C LEU A 82 -10.27 -21.10 9.58
N LYS A 83 -9.71 -22.04 8.82
CA LYS A 83 -10.24 -22.40 7.49
C LYS A 83 -11.69 -22.89 7.57
N SER A 84 -12.01 -23.73 8.56
CA SER A 84 -13.38 -24.22 8.72
C SER A 84 -14.37 -23.08 9.00
N ILE A 85 -14.01 -22.16 9.89
CA ILE A 85 -14.84 -20.98 10.17
C ILE A 85 -14.96 -20.07 8.93
N ALA A 86 -13.88 -19.92 8.16
CA ALA A 86 -13.85 -19.08 6.96
C ALA A 86 -14.80 -19.52 5.84
N LYS A 87 -15.30 -20.77 5.85
CA LYS A 87 -16.35 -21.21 4.93
C LYS A 87 -17.59 -20.32 5.02
N ASN A 88 -17.92 -19.85 6.22
CA ASN A 88 -19.09 -19.01 6.51
C ASN A 88 -18.69 -17.53 6.75
N VAL A 89 -17.72 -17.00 6.01
CA VAL A 89 -17.15 -15.65 6.22
C VAL A 89 -18.19 -14.52 6.20
N LEU A 90 -19.30 -14.68 5.49
CA LEU A 90 -20.37 -13.67 5.42
C LEU A 90 -21.07 -13.46 6.78
N ASN A 91 -21.19 -14.54 7.56
CA ASN A 91 -22.01 -14.60 8.76
C ASN A 91 -21.17 -14.91 10.02
N LEU A 92 -19.96 -14.33 10.10
CA LEU A 92 -19.10 -14.51 11.27
C LEU A 92 -19.72 -13.90 12.53
N THR A 93 -19.74 -14.66 13.61
CA THR A 93 -20.14 -14.16 14.94
C THR A 93 -19.09 -13.17 15.46
N THR A 94 -19.47 -12.38 16.47
CA THR A 94 -18.55 -11.42 17.10
C THR A 94 -17.30 -12.11 17.64
N GLU A 95 -17.44 -13.28 18.27
CA GLU A 95 -16.33 -14.05 18.81
C GLU A 95 -15.38 -14.52 17.71
N GLN A 96 -15.94 -15.02 16.60
CA GLN A 96 -15.15 -15.46 15.45
C GLN A 96 -14.37 -14.30 14.82
N LYS A 97 -14.99 -13.11 14.70
CA LYS A 97 -14.29 -11.92 14.21
C LYS A 97 -13.15 -11.51 15.15
N VAL A 98 -13.37 -11.55 16.46
CA VAL A 98 -12.33 -11.27 17.47
C VAL A 98 -11.19 -12.30 17.38
N LEU A 99 -11.51 -13.58 17.12
CA LEU A 99 -10.52 -14.62 16.88
C LEU A 99 -9.68 -14.33 15.62
N PHE A 100 -10.31 -14.01 14.48
CA PHE A 100 -9.58 -13.68 13.25
C PHE A 100 -8.75 -12.40 13.39
N ARG A 101 -9.30 -11.36 14.02
CA ARG A 101 -8.65 -10.05 14.14
C ARG A 101 -7.49 -10.05 15.11
N PHE A 102 -7.61 -10.76 16.23
CA PHE A 102 -6.66 -10.67 17.36
C PHE A 102 -6.05 -12.01 17.77
N ALA A 103 -6.36 -13.12 17.10
CA ALA A 103 -5.95 -14.45 17.53
C ALA A 103 -6.34 -14.78 18.99
N ALA A 104 -7.39 -14.13 19.50
CA ALA A 104 -7.80 -14.17 20.91
C ALA A 104 -8.68 -15.41 21.19
N LEU A 105 -8.08 -16.60 21.15
CA LEU A 105 -8.81 -17.86 21.37
C LEU A 105 -9.12 -18.12 22.85
N LEU A 106 -8.18 -17.83 23.77
CA LEU A 106 -8.25 -18.23 25.18
C LEU A 106 -8.37 -16.99 26.09
N PRO A 107 -9.58 -16.58 26.50
CA PRO A 107 -9.75 -15.38 27.34
C PRO A 107 -8.93 -15.42 28.63
N ASN A 108 -8.82 -16.59 29.26
CA ASN A 108 -8.06 -16.76 30.51
C ASN A 108 -6.55 -16.52 30.33
N ALA A 109 -6.01 -16.69 29.13
CA ALA A 109 -4.59 -16.49 28.85
C ALA A 109 -4.23 -15.03 28.48
N LEU A 110 -5.23 -14.15 28.30
CA LEU A 110 -5.04 -12.75 27.93
C LEU A 110 -4.80 -11.85 29.16
N GLY A 111 -5.47 -12.14 30.27
CA GLY A 111 -5.56 -11.24 31.43
C GLY A 111 -6.40 -9.98 31.15
N ASP A 112 -6.81 -9.28 32.21
CA ASP A 112 -7.85 -8.25 32.12
C ASP A 112 -7.41 -6.99 31.37
N GLU A 113 -6.15 -6.59 31.52
CA GLU A 113 -5.57 -5.44 30.81
C GLU A 113 -5.61 -5.64 29.28
N LEU A 114 -5.19 -6.81 28.79
CA LEU A 114 -5.17 -7.13 27.36
C LEU A 114 -6.58 -7.32 26.81
N LYS A 115 -7.50 -7.91 27.61
CA LYS A 115 -8.93 -7.98 27.25
C LYS A 115 -9.53 -6.59 27.07
N SER A 116 -9.23 -5.67 27.99
CA SER A 116 -9.73 -4.29 27.89
C SER A 116 -9.14 -3.58 26.67
N LEU A 117 -7.83 -3.73 26.42
CA LEU A 117 -7.18 -3.17 25.23
C LEU A 117 -7.83 -3.65 23.92
N ILE A 118 -8.09 -4.96 23.79
CA ILE A 118 -8.77 -5.53 22.63
C ILE A 118 -10.20 -4.99 22.51
N SER A 119 -10.92 -4.90 23.63
CA SER A 119 -12.32 -4.47 23.63
C SER A 119 -12.50 -2.98 23.34
N LYS A 120 -11.49 -2.17 23.65
CA LYS A 120 -11.40 -0.74 23.31
C LYS A 120 -10.76 -0.47 21.96
N THR A 121 -10.26 -1.47 21.24
CA THR A 121 -9.67 -1.24 19.91
C THR A 121 -10.74 -0.79 18.92
N ILE A 122 -10.40 0.21 18.10
CA ILE A 122 -11.31 0.77 17.11
C ILE A 122 -11.64 -0.29 16.05
N TRP A 123 -12.95 -0.52 15.87
CA TRP A 123 -13.41 -1.64 15.05
C TRP A 123 -13.54 -1.26 13.58
N ASP A 124 -14.26 -0.16 13.33
CA ASP A 124 -14.62 0.26 11.98
C ASP A 124 -13.52 1.08 11.32
N ASN A 125 -13.38 0.91 10.00
CA ASN A 125 -12.48 1.74 9.19
C ASN A 125 -13.13 3.11 8.94
N ASN A 126 -13.06 3.99 9.93
CA ASN A 126 -13.66 5.33 9.88
C ASN A 126 -12.97 6.26 8.88
N TYR A 127 -11.70 5.99 8.57
CA TYR A 127 -10.85 6.81 7.72
C TYR A 127 -10.88 6.40 6.24
N ASN A 128 -11.47 5.24 5.93
CA ASN A 128 -11.50 4.66 4.59
C ASN A 128 -10.10 4.50 3.95
N GLU A 129 -9.10 4.23 4.78
CA GLU A 129 -7.71 4.04 4.36
C GLU A 129 -7.39 2.54 4.20
N PRO A 130 -6.36 2.15 3.41
CA PRO A 130 -6.10 0.75 3.05
C PRO A 130 -5.38 -0.06 4.15
N PHE A 131 -5.77 0.13 5.41
CA PHE A 131 -5.26 -0.60 6.57
C PHE A 131 -6.33 -1.58 7.04
N ILE A 132 -6.10 -2.86 6.80
CA ILE A 132 -7.16 -3.88 6.81
C ILE A 132 -6.80 -4.98 7.82
N TYR A 133 -7.72 -5.30 8.72
CA TYR A 133 -7.54 -6.43 9.63
C TYR A 133 -7.72 -7.76 8.90
N PHE A 134 -7.23 -8.85 9.50
CA PHE A 134 -7.29 -10.18 8.91
C PHE A 134 -8.73 -10.63 8.53
N ASP A 135 -9.71 -10.39 9.41
CA ASP A 135 -11.13 -10.72 9.15
C ASP A 135 -11.72 -9.90 8.00
N GLU A 136 -11.39 -8.61 7.95
CA GLU A 136 -11.78 -7.71 6.87
C GLU A 136 -11.14 -8.12 5.55
N TRP A 137 -9.88 -8.54 5.56
CA TRP A 137 -9.22 -8.97 4.33
C TRP A 137 -9.92 -10.18 3.71
N ILE A 138 -10.22 -11.20 4.51
CA ILE A 138 -10.89 -12.41 4.01
C ILE A 138 -12.30 -12.10 3.50
N TYR A 139 -13.07 -11.30 4.26
CA TYR A 139 -14.40 -10.87 3.81
C TYR A 139 -14.30 -10.08 2.50
N GLY A 140 -13.36 -9.14 2.40
CA GLY A 140 -13.14 -8.34 1.19
C GLY A 140 -12.72 -9.17 -0.01
N VAL A 141 -11.94 -10.25 0.18
CA VAL A 141 -11.58 -11.17 -0.91
C VAL A 141 -12.79 -11.99 -1.36
N HIS A 142 -13.62 -12.45 -0.43
CA HIS A 142 -14.84 -13.21 -0.75
C HIS A 142 -15.88 -12.37 -1.52
N GLU A 143 -16.09 -11.13 -1.07
CA GLU A 143 -16.96 -10.15 -1.73
C GLU A 143 -16.34 -9.55 -3.00
N PHE A 144 -15.12 -9.97 -3.36
CA PHE A 144 -14.33 -9.42 -4.45
C PHE A 144 -14.06 -7.90 -4.34
N LYS A 145 -14.17 -7.30 -3.15
CA LYS A 145 -13.79 -5.90 -2.91
C LYS A 145 -12.28 -5.69 -2.91
N VAL A 146 -11.53 -6.72 -2.52
CA VAL A 146 -10.06 -6.75 -2.63
C VAL A 146 -9.59 -7.99 -3.38
N ARG A 147 -8.43 -7.91 -3.99
CA ARG A 147 -7.84 -9.04 -4.71
C ARG A 147 -7.05 -9.93 -3.78
N LYS A 148 -7.23 -11.24 -3.95
CA LYS A 148 -6.49 -12.27 -3.23
C LYS A 148 -4.98 -12.10 -3.31
N LEU A 149 -4.26 -12.65 -2.34
CA LEU A 149 -2.81 -12.72 -2.38
C LEU A 149 -2.34 -13.54 -3.59
N THR A 150 -1.27 -13.08 -4.24
CA THR A 150 -0.61 -13.84 -5.31
C THR A 150 0.05 -15.09 -4.72
N VAL A 151 -0.06 -16.22 -5.42
CA VAL A 151 0.56 -17.50 -5.06
C VAL A 151 1.29 -18.01 -6.30
N ASP A 152 2.51 -18.51 -6.14
CA ASP A 152 3.39 -18.98 -7.23
C ASP A 152 3.00 -20.36 -7.81
N GLU A 153 1.90 -20.95 -7.34
CA GLU A 153 1.44 -22.27 -7.82
C GLU A 153 0.78 -22.12 -9.21
N PRO A 154 1.14 -22.95 -10.20
CA PRO A 154 0.48 -22.95 -11.50
C PRO A 154 -1.00 -23.24 -11.29
N ARG A 155 -1.87 -22.43 -11.91
CA ARG A 155 -3.31 -22.64 -11.85
C ARG A 155 -3.60 -24.01 -12.44
N GLU A 156 -4.12 -24.94 -11.66
CA GLU A 156 -4.79 -26.11 -12.21
C GLU A 156 -5.94 -25.61 -13.10
N ASP A 157 -6.11 -26.26 -14.25
CA ASP A 157 -7.07 -25.85 -15.27
C ASP A 157 -8.44 -25.60 -14.66
N ILE A 158 -8.95 -24.39 -14.92
CA ILE A 158 -10.22 -23.89 -14.43
C ILE A 158 -11.33 -24.80 -14.97
N LYS A 159 -11.88 -25.68 -14.12
CA LYS A 159 -13.20 -26.28 -14.35
C LYS A 159 -14.27 -25.19 -14.19
N ASP A 160 -15.42 -25.39 -14.83
CA ASP A 160 -16.55 -24.46 -15.02
C ASP A 160 -17.19 -23.77 -13.76
N GLU A 161 -16.56 -23.83 -12.59
CA GLU A 161 -16.91 -23.03 -11.41
C GLU A 161 -16.12 -21.70 -11.40
N ASP A 162 -16.72 -20.66 -11.98
CA ASP A 162 -17.02 -19.40 -11.29
C ASP A 162 -17.31 -18.28 -12.30
N MET A 163 -18.54 -18.23 -12.80
CA MET A 163 -19.05 -17.06 -13.51
C MET A 163 -18.82 -15.75 -12.74
N LYS A 164 -18.86 -15.76 -11.40
CA LYS A 164 -18.49 -14.60 -10.55
C LYS A 164 -17.01 -14.22 -10.70
N LYS A 165 -16.06 -15.17 -10.72
CA LYS A 165 -14.63 -14.86 -10.97
C LYS A 165 -14.42 -14.29 -12.38
N ILE A 166 -15.13 -14.80 -13.38
CA ILE A 166 -15.05 -14.29 -14.76
C ILE A 166 -15.61 -12.86 -14.82
N LEU A 167 -16.78 -12.63 -14.25
CA LEU A 167 -17.40 -11.30 -14.17
C LEU A 167 -16.52 -10.33 -13.39
N PHE A 168 -15.87 -10.77 -12.30
CA PHE A 168 -14.97 -9.93 -11.53
C PHE A 168 -13.69 -9.55 -12.29
N ASN A 169 -13.06 -10.52 -12.96
CA ASN A 169 -11.92 -10.22 -13.84
C ASN A 169 -12.33 -9.25 -14.99
N ARG A 170 -13.58 -9.35 -15.47
CA ARG A 170 -14.11 -8.43 -16.48
C ARG A 170 -14.38 -7.04 -15.91
N GLN A 171 -14.99 -6.95 -14.72
CA GLN A 171 -15.20 -5.71 -13.96
C GLN A 171 -13.87 -4.98 -13.73
N ASP A 172 -12.85 -5.71 -13.27
CA ASP A 172 -11.50 -5.23 -13.05
C ASP A 172 -10.87 -4.63 -14.32
N LYS A 173 -11.06 -5.28 -15.47
CA LYS A 173 -10.57 -4.81 -16.76
C LYS A 173 -11.26 -3.51 -17.18
N ILE A 174 -12.57 -3.42 -16.95
CA ILE A 174 -13.36 -2.23 -17.23
C ILE A 174 -12.96 -1.07 -16.31
N LEU A 175 -12.77 -1.33 -15.01
CA LEU A 175 -12.28 -0.32 -14.06
C LEU A 175 -10.89 0.20 -14.46
N ALA A 176 -9.97 -0.69 -14.88
CA ALA A 176 -8.66 -0.29 -15.38
C ALA A 176 -8.76 0.57 -16.66
N ASN A 177 -9.70 0.25 -17.56
CA ASN A 177 -9.96 1.05 -18.77
C ASN A 177 -10.53 2.43 -18.41
N ILE A 178 -11.49 2.51 -17.48
CA ILE A 178 -12.05 3.77 -16.98
C ILE A 178 -10.93 4.63 -16.37
N ASP A 179 -10.06 4.02 -15.58
CA ASP A 179 -8.95 4.71 -14.93
C ASP A 179 -7.92 5.26 -15.92
N TYR A 180 -7.59 4.47 -16.94
CA TYR A 180 -6.74 4.90 -18.05
C TYR A 180 -7.37 6.08 -18.79
N ALA A 181 -8.64 5.96 -19.18
CA ALA A 181 -9.33 7.01 -19.91
C ALA A 181 -9.47 8.31 -19.09
N LYS A 182 -9.68 8.23 -17.77
CA LYS A 182 -9.66 9.40 -16.87
C LYS A 182 -8.30 10.09 -16.82
N SER A 183 -7.19 9.34 -16.74
CA SER A 183 -5.83 9.93 -16.71
C SER A 183 -5.51 10.62 -18.02
N SER A 184 -5.75 9.93 -19.13
CA SER A 184 -5.56 10.47 -20.48
C SER A 184 -6.44 11.69 -20.73
N LEU A 185 -7.69 11.69 -20.26
CA LEU A 185 -8.61 12.82 -20.39
C LEU A 185 -8.07 14.07 -19.68
N LYS A 186 -7.58 13.93 -18.43
CA LYS A 186 -6.95 15.05 -17.70
C LYS A 186 -5.75 15.61 -18.46
N LYS A 187 -4.90 14.73 -19.00
CA LYS A 187 -3.71 15.14 -19.76
C LYS A 187 -4.07 15.89 -21.05
N SER A 188 -5.01 15.35 -21.83
CA SER A 188 -5.47 16.00 -23.07
C SER A 188 -6.21 17.32 -22.78
N ASP A 189 -6.91 17.43 -21.65
CA ASP A 189 -7.55 18.68 -21.23
C ASP A 189 -6.53 19.75 -20.83
N ILE A 190 -5.48 19.39 -20.09
CA ILE A 190 -4.35 20.29 -19.79
C ILE A 190 -3.70 20.78 -21.09
N ALA A 191 -3.40 19.87 -22.02
CA ALA A 191 -2.82 20.22 -23.31
C ALA A 191 -3.73 21.17 -24.12
N ARG A 192 -5.06 20.95 -24.08
CA ARG A 192 -6.04 21.84 -24.70
C ARG A 192 -6.04 23.23 -24.07
N ILE A 193 -6.02 23.32 -22.72
CA ILE A 193 -5.98 24.58 -21.98
C ILE A 193 -4.69 25.35 -22.31
N GLU A 194 -3.54 24.67 -22.28
CA GLU A 194 -2.24 25.28 -22.62
C GLU A 194 -2.20 25.78 -24.07
N ALA A 195 -2.68 24.99 -25.03
CA ALA A 195 -2.74 25.41 -26.44
C ALA A 195 -3.68 26.63 -26.61
N THR A 196 -4.83 26.63 -25.94
CA THR A 196 -5.77 27.77 -25.95
C THR A 196 -5.13 29.01 -25.36
N GLN A 197 -4.41 28.88 -24.24
CA GLN A 197 -3.75 29.99 -23.56
C GLN A 197 -2.61 30.56 -24.42
N ARG A 198 -1.78 29.70 -25.04
CA ARG A 198 -0.71 30.14 -25.96
C ARG A 198 -1.26 30.87 -27.18
N LEU A 199 -2.35 30.38 -27.77
CA LEU A 199 -3.04 31.08 -28.85
C LEU A 199 -3.56 32.44 -28.37
N LYS A 200 -4.21 32.49 -27.19
CA LYS A 200 -4.70 33.73 -26.60
C LYS A 200 -3.59 34.75 -26.39
N ASP A 201 -2.47 34.35 -25.80
CA ASP A 201 -1.34 35.24 -25.52
C ASP A 201 -0.69 35.74 -26.83
N MET A 202 -0.61 34.89 -27.85
CA MET A 202 -0.09 35.25 -29.16
C MET A 202 -0.98 36.25 -29.90
N PHE A 203 -2.31 36.10 -29.83
CA PHE A 203 -3.25 37.01 -30.47
C PHE A 203 -3.56 38.26 -29.63
N LYS A 204 -3.36 38.25 -28.30
CA LYS A 204 -3.66 39.37 -27.40
C LYS A 204 -2.98 40.68 -27.82
N PHE A 205 -1.77 40.60 -28.40
CA PHE A 205 -1.02 41.77 -28.87
C PHE A 205 -1.64 42.41 -30.13
N LEU A 206 -2.20 41.60 -31.04
CA LEU A 206 -2.86 42.10 -32.27
C LEU A 206 -4.11 42.95 -31.97
N PHE A 207 -4.68 42.76 -30.78
CA PHE A 207 -5.88 43.48 -30.32
C PHE A 207 -5.61 44.41 -29.15
N SER A 208 -4.34 44.56 -28.72
CA SER A 208 -3.96 45.57 -27.74
C SER A 208 -3.64 46.87 -28.47
N ASP A 209 -4.28 47.97 -28.06
CA ASP A 209 -4.17 49.31 -28.66
C ASP A 209 -2.77 49.97 -28.57
N VAL A 210 -1.72 49.20 -28.24
CA VAL A 210 -0.45 49.73 -27.73
C VAL A 210 0.60 49.97 -28.82
N SER A 211 0.35 49.64 -30.09
CA SER A 211 1.34 49.90 -31.16
C SER A 211 0.69 50.33 -32.47
N ASN A 212 0.00 51.47 -32.48
CA ASN A 212 -0.49 52.09 -33.72
C ASN A 212 -0.56 53.62 -33.68
N ASN A 213 0.19 54.29 -32.80
CA ASN A 213 0.21 55.76 -32.70
C ASN A 213 1.49 56.41 -33.24
N GLU A 214 2.32 55.70 -34.00
CA GLU A 214 3.31 56.35 -34.87
C GLU A 214 2.78 56.33 -36.30
N VAL A 215 2.29 57.48 -36.77
CA VAL A 215 1.95 57.69 -38.17
C VAL A 215 3.26 57.79 -38.93
N VAL A 216 3.52 56.84 -39.82
CA VAL A 216 4.78 56.79 -40.57
C VAL A 216 4.73 57.71 -41.80
N MET A 217 3.54 57.93 -42.38
CA MET A 217 3.30 58.88 -43.46
C MET A 217 1.90 59.50 -43.34
N ASP A 218 1.83 60.76 -42.91
CA ASP A 218 0.58 61.52 -42.69
C ASP A 218 -0.26 61.70 -43.97
N GLU A 219 0.38 61.81 -45.14
CA GLU A 219 -0.30 62.02 -46.44
C GLU A 219 -1.20 60.84 -46.88
N TYR A 220 -1.05 59.67 -46.28
CA TYR A 220 -1.79 58.45 -46.67
C TYR A 220 -2.51 57.76 -45.50
N GLU A 221 -2.55 58.37 -44.31
CA GLU A 221 -3.19 57.82 -43.10
C GLU A 221 -2.70 56.41 -42.69
N ILE A 222 -1.46 56.05 -43.05
CA ILE A 222 -0.93 54.70 -42.79
C ILE A 222 -0.36 54.61 -41.37
N ARG A 223 -0.92 53.70 -40.57
CA ARG A 223 -0.41 53.35 -39.22
C ARG A 223 0.90 52.54 -39.31
N GLY A 224 1.75 52.64 -38.28
CA GLY A 224 3.07 52.02 -38.24
C GLY A 224 3.12 50.51 -38.55
N PHE A 225 4.28 50.06 -39.03
CA PHE A 225 4.50 48.66 -39.41
C PHE A 225 4.66 47.75 -38.18
N TYR A 226 4.15 46.51 -38.28
CA TYR A 226 4.45 45.47 -37.30
C TYR A 226 5.91 45.02 -37.40
N SER A 227 6.60 44.92 -36.28
CA SER A 227 7.99 44.44 -36.26
C SER A 227 8.07 42.94 -36.62
N ASN A 228 9.20 42.52 -37.18
CA ASN A 228 9.43 41.11 -37.52
C ASN A 228 9.40 40.18 -36.29
N ASP A 229 9.70 40.69 -35.11
CA ASP A 229 9.63 39.91 -33.87
C ASP A 229 8.18 39.66 -33.42
N VAL A 230 7.23 40.46 -33.91
CA VAL A 230 5.77 40.26 -33.73
C VAL A 230 5.21 39.28 -34.76
N LEU A 231 5.71 39.28 -35.99
CA LEU A 231 5.20 38.42 -37.05
C LEU A 231 5.73 36.97 -36.97
N LYS A 232 6.96 36.76 -36.46
CA LYS A 232 7.57 35.42 -36.31
C LYS A 232 6.74 34.44 -35.47
N PRO A 233 6.19 34.81 -34.29
CA PRO A 233 5.32 33.92 -33.51
C PRO A 233 4.07 33.44 -34.25
N LEU A 234 3.48 34.27 -35.12
CA LEU A 234 2.26 33.93 -35.86
C LEU A 234 2.47 32.74 -36.82
N ASN A 235 3.70 32.49 -37.26
CA ASN A 235 4.03 31.31 -38.08
C ASN A 235 3.80 29.99 -37.34
N PHE A 236 3.82 30.00 -36.00
CA PHE A 236 3.56 28.81 -35.18
C PHE A 236 2.07 28.61 -34.84
N ALA A 237 1.20 29.55 -35.23
CA ALA A 237 -0.24 29.47 -34.93
C ALA A 237 -0.89 28.18 -35.45
N SER A 238 -0.51 27.75 -36.66
CA SER A 238 -1.01 26.52 -37.26
C SER A 238 -0.70 25.28 -36.41
N HIS A 239 0.48 25.24 -35.78
CA HIS A 239 0.87 24.14 -34.89
C HIS A 239 -0.06 24.06 -33.67
N TYR A 240 -0.27 25.18 -32.96
CA TYR A 240 -1.13 25.21 -31.77
C TYR A 240 -2.61 24.96 -32.10
N ILE A 241 -3.08 25.40 -33.26
CA ILE A 241 -4.43 25.09 -33.75
C ILE A 241 -4.56 23.58 -34.00
N ASN A 242 -3.57 22.96 -34.63
CA ASN A 242 -3.57 21.51 -34.88
C ASN A 242 -3.52 20.71 -33.57
N ASP A 243 -2.71 21.14 -32.60
CA ASP A 243 -2.66 20.53 -31.27
C ASP A 243 -4.01 20.63 -30.56
N LEU A 244 -4.67 21.79 -30.62
CA LEU A 244 -5.99 22.01 -30.04
C LEU A 244 -7.06 21.12 -30.68
N ILE A 245 -7.08 21.02 -32.01
CA ILE A 245 -8.00 20.14 -32.75
C ILE A 245 -7.77 18.68 -32.36
N LYS A 246 -6.50 18.26 -32.30
CA LYS A 246 -6.12 16.89 -31.94
C LYS A 246 -6.52 16.56 -30.50
N ALA A 247 -6.19 17.42 -29.54
CA ALA A 247 -6.55 17.25 -28.14
C ALA A 247 -8.07 17.21 -27.96
N ASN A 248 -8.82 18.06 -28.66
CA ASN A 248 -10.29 18.06 -28.57
C ASN A 248 -10.92 16.79 -29.15
N ARG A 249 -10.42 16.28 -30.29
CA ARG A 249 -10.88 14.98 -30.84
C ARG A 249 -10.60 13.83 -29.89
N GLU A 250 -9.42 13.82 -29.26
CA GLU A 250 -9.04 12.82 -28.27
C GLU A 250 -9.96 12.87 -27.03
N ILE A 251 -10.24 14.07 -26.51
CA ILE A 251 -11.20 14.28 -25.40
C ILE A 251 -12.57 13.70 -25.74
N VAL A 252 -13.12 14.01 -26.91
CA VAL A 252 -14.45 13.50 -27.33
C VAL A 252 -14.46 11.97 -27.37
N SER A 253 -13.41 11.36 -27.94
CA SER A 253 -13.28 9.90 -28.00
C SER A 253 -13.17 9.27 -26.60
N LEU A 254 -12.32 9.82 -25.73
CA LEU A 254 -12.14 9.34 -24.36
C LEU A 254 -13.41 9.47 -23.51
N VAL A 255 -14.19 10.55 -23.70
CA VAL A 255 -15.48 10.73 -23.01
C VAL A 255 -16.50 9.68 -23.47
N SER A 256 -16.56 9.33 -24.76
CA SER A 256 -17.43 8.25 -25.25
C SER A 256 -17.05 6.91 -24.63
N GLN A 257 -15.76 6.55 -24.70
CA GLN A 257 -15.23 5.30 -24.11
C GLN A 257 -15.53 5.21 -22.60
N LEU A 258 -15.44 6.33 -21.88
CA LEU A 258 -15.76 6.39 -20.45
C LEU A 258 -17.23 6.15 -20.16
N ARG A 259 -18.14 6.61 -21.03
CA ARG A 259 -19.58 6.36 -20.88
C ARG A 259 -19.91 4.89 -21.11
N GLU A 260 -19.45 4.35 -22.23
CA GLU A 260 -19.63 2.92 -22.59
C GLU A 260 -19.07 2.00 -21.50
N SER A 261 -17.85 2.26 -21.02
CA SER A 261 -17.24 1.45 -19.97
C SER A 261 -18.00 1.53 -18.64
N LYS A 262 -18.62 2.67 -18.32
CA LYS A 262 -19.45 2.80 -17.10
C LYS A 262 -20.77 2.06 -17.23
N GLU A 263 -21.38 2.05 -18.41
CA GLU A 263 -22.60 1.28 -18.69
C GLU A 263 -22.31 -0.22 -18.56
N GLU A 264 -21.22 -0.71 -19.16
CA GLU A 264 -20.78 -2.10 -18.99
C GLU A 264 -20.51 -2.47 -17.51
N LEU A 265 -19.96 -1.52 -16.73
CA LEU A 265 -19.71 -1.73 -15.30
C LEU A 265 -21.02 -1.97 -14.53
N ILE A 266 -22.02 -1.12 -14.76
CA ILE A 266 -23.35 -1.22 -14.13
C ILE A 266 -24.02 -2.54 -14.52
N GLU A 267 -23.92 -2.96 -15.79
CA GLU A 267 -24.46 -4.26 -16.21
C GLU A 267 -23.82 -5.44 -15.50
N ILE A 268 -22.50 -5.40 -15.29
CA ILE A 268 -21.78 -6.46 -14.58
C ILE A 268 -22.13 -6.47 -13.10
N GLU A 269 -22.22 -5.30 -12.47
CA GLU A 269 -22.64 -5.16 -11.06
C GLU A 269 -24.05 -5.74 -10.84
N ASN A 270 -24.98 -5.44 -11.74
CA ASN A 270 -26.34 -5.99 -11.69
C ASN A 270 -26.34 -7.52 -11.89
N LYS A 271 -25.50 -8.05 -12.79
CA LYS A 271 -25.34 -9.51 -12.99
C LYS A 271 -24.73 -10.21 -11.79
N MET A 272 -23.83 -9.55 -11.05
CA MET A 272 -23.24 -10.10 -9.83
C MET A 272 -24.24 -10.15 -8.67
N GLN A 273 -25.08 -9.12 -8.53
CA GLN A 273 -26.13 -9.05 -7.50
C GLN A 273 -27.22 -10.11 -7.70
N GLY A 274 -27.47 -10.53 -8.94
CA GLY A 274 -28.48 -11.54 -9.27
C GLY A 274 -28.01 -13.01 -9.17
N MET A 275 -26.77 -13.28 -8.76
CA MET A 275 -26.25 -14.65 -8.63
C MET A 275 -26.30 -15.11 -7.18
N ASP A 276 -27.02 -16.22 -6.93
CA ASP A 276 -27.03 -16.91 -5.63
C ASP A 276 -25.59 -17.17 -5.16
N GLU A 277 -25.31 -16.80 -3.91
CA GLU A 277 -24.02 -17.08 -3.30
C GLU A 277 -23.95 -18.56 -2.90
N PRO A 278 -22.89 -19.29 -3.32
CA PRO A 278 -22.65 -20.60 -2.75
C PRO A 278 -22.52 -20.44 -1.23
N SER A 279 -23.17 -21.32 -0.46
CA SER A 279 -23.21 -21.18 1.01
C SER A 279 -21.82 -21.24 1.65
N ASP A 280 -20.88 -21.92 0.99
CA ASP A 280 -19.53 -22.15 1.47
C ASP A 280 -18.51 -21.40 0.59
N SER A 281 -17.70 -20.55 1.22
CA SER A 281 -16.68 -19.75 0.55
C SER A 281 -15.35 -20.49 0.40
N THR A 282 -15.16 -21.22 -0.71
CA THR A 282 -13.87 -21.85 -1.04
C THR A 282 -12.73 -20.83 -1.17
N ILE A 283 -13.04 -19.64 -1.70
CA ILE A 283 -12.07 -18.56 -1.90
C ILE A 283 -11.52 -18.05 -0.55
N ALA A 284 -12.39 -17.86 0.44
CA ALA A 284 -11.97 -17.44 1.78
C ALA A 284 -11.05 -18.47 2.44
N VAL A 285 -11.37 -19.77 2.27
CA VAL A 285 -10.56 -20.88 2.79
C VAL A 285 -9.15 -20.90 2.19
N GLU A 286 -9.03 -20.74 0.87
CA GLU A 286 -7.74 -20.62 0.18
C GLU A 286 -6.94 -19.42 0.72
N GLU A 287 -7.61 -18.27 0.91
CA GLU A 287 -6.95 -17.05 1.34
C GLU A 287 -6.41 -17.12 2.77
N VAL A 288 -7.12 -17.80 3.69
CA VAL A 288 -6.59 -18.12 5.03
C VAL A 288 -5.31 -18.94 4.91
N GLY A 289 -5.24 -19.89 3.97
CA GLY A 289 -4.05 -20.68 3.69
C GLY A 289 -2.88 -19.83 3.17
N SER A 290 -3.15 -18.88 2.28
CA SER A 290 -2.15 -17.94 1.76
C SER A 290 -1.62 -17.02 2.84
N LEU A 291 -2.50 -16.45 3.66
CA LEU A 291 -2.13 -15.61 4.82
C LEU A 291 -1.32 -16.40 5.85
N MET A 292 -1.63 -17.68 6.08
CA MET A 292 -0.81 -18.55 6.93
C MET A 292 0.62 -18.68 6.38
N LYS A 293 0.79 -18.92 5.08
CA LYS A 293 2.12 -18.99 4.44
C LYS A 293 2.87 -17.65 4.62
N ALA A 294 2.19 -16.54 4.37
CA ALA A 294 2.77 -15.20 4.51
C ALA A 294 3.13 -14.84 5.96
N ASN A 295 2.30 -15.23 6.93
CA ASN A 295 2.57 -15.00 8.35
C ASN A 295 3.87 -15.69 8.83
N LYS A 296 4.22 -16.85 8.27
CA LYS A 296 5.51 -17.50 8.61
C LYS A 296 6.71 -16.62 8.25
N LEU A 297 6.58 -15.79 7.20
CA LEU A 297 7.65 -14.89 6.77
C LEU A 297 7.77 -13.66 7.68
N THR A 298 6.66 -13.10 8.20
CA THR A 298 6.69 -11.98 9.16
C THR A 298 7.31 -12.40 10.50
N ILE A 299 7.10 -13.66 10.90
CA ILE A 299 7.69 -14.26 12.10
C ILE A 299 9.17 -14.60 11.89
N GLY A 300 9.53 -15.14 10.72
CA GLY A 300 10.87 -15.62 10.41
C GLY A 300 11.20 -16.96 11.07
N SER A 301 12.30 -17.60 10.63
CA SER A 301 12.60 -19.01 10.97
C SER A 301 12.84 -19.33 12.44
N ARG A 302 13.21 -18.32 13.26
CA ARG A 302 13.49 -18.48 14.70
C ARG A 302 12.45 -17.75 15.57
N GLY A 303 11.37 -17.25 14.97
CA GLY A 303 10.35 -16.49 15.68
C GLY A 303 9.33 -17.38 16.38
N ASN A 304 8.46 -16.75 17.17
CA ASN A 304 7.37 -17.43 17.84
C ASN A 304 6.19 -17.64 16.86
N HIS A 305 6.02 -18.88 16.39
CA HIS A 305 4.92 -19.28 15.51
C HIS A 305 3.63 -19.68 16.23
N PHE A 306 3.55 -19.48 17.55
CA PHE A 306 2.37 -19.85 18.30
C PHE A 306 1.21 -18.98 17.82
N PRO A 307 0.09 -19.57 17.37
CA PRO A 307 -0.90 -18.83 16.60
C PRO A 307 -1.97 -18.19 17.48
N ILE A 308 -1.93 -18.44 18.80
CA ILE A 308 -2.90 -17.93 19.78
C ILE A 308 -2.26 -16.78 20.57
N LEU A 309 -3.05 -15.74 20.82
CA LEU A 309 -2.66 -14.60 21.63
C LEU A 309 -2.48 -14.97 23.10
N LEU A 310 -1.33 -14.61 23.68
CA LEU A 310 -0.94 -14.86 25.06
C LEU A 310 -0.40 -13.56 25.69
N LYS A 311 -0.81 -13.29 26.94
CA LYS A 311 -0.35 -12.11 27.70
C LYS A 311 1.16 -11.97 27.74
N THR A 312 1.88 -13.09 27.90
CA THR A 312 3.34 -13.12 28.11
C THR A 312 4.16 -12.63 26.92
N ASN A 313 3.57 -12.61 25.73
CA ASN A 313 4.30 -12.37 24.48
C ASN A 313 4.00 -11.00 23.87
N VAL A 314 3.19 -10.18 24.54
CA VAL A 314 2.72 -8.88 24.01
C VAL A 314 3.00 -7.77 25.00
N VAL A 315 3.39 -6.61 24.48
CA VAL A 315 3.44 -5.37 25.25
C VAL A 315 2.04 -4.79 25.29
N ILE A 316 1.42 -4.78 26.49
CA ILE A 316 0.04 -4.34 26.68
C ILE A 316 0.02 -2.81 26.77
N ASN A 317 0.08 -2.15 25.62
CA ASN A 317 0.05 -0.70 25.48
C ASN A 317 -0.54 -0.36 24.10
N PRO A 318 -1.55 0.53 23.99
CA PRO A 318 -2.06 0.99 22.70
C PRO A 318 -0.98 1.45 21.71
N GLN A 319 0.12 2.02 22.21
CA GLN A 319 1.23 2.50 21.38
C GLN A 319 2.12 1.37 20.82
N GLY A 320 2.19 0.24 21.52
CA GLY A 320 2.93 -0.95 21.11
C GLY A 320 2.06 -2.01 20.42
N PHE A 321 0.75 -1.81 20.42
CA PHE A 321 -0.23 -2.70 19.82
C PHE A 321 -0.51 -2.28 18.38
N GLY A 322 -0.40 -3.22 17.43
CA GLY A 322 -0.62 -2.95 16.01
C GLY A 322 -2.10 -2.82 15.63
N SER A 323 -2.84 -1.90 16.24
CA SER A 323 -4.15 -1.49 15.74
C SER A 323 -4.01 -0.72 14.42
N ARG A 324 -5.09 -0.70 13.63
CA ARG A 324 -5.16 0.04 12.36
C ARG A 324 -4.71 1.49 12.51
N GLU A 325 -5.25 2.16 13.51
CA GLU A 325 -5.03 3.57 13.79
C GLU A 325 -3.58 3.81 14.19
N ARG A 326 -3.01 2.92 15.02
CA ARG A 326 -1.60 3.03 15.43
C ARG A 326 -0.63 2.76 14.27
N VAL A 327 -0.91 1.75 13.45
CA VAL A 327 -0.09 1.45 12.26
C VAL A 327 -0.16 2.61 11.27
N MET A 328 -1.34 3.18 11.05
CA MET A 328 -1.53 4.35 10.19
C MET A 328 -0.76 5.58 10.69
N GLN A 329 -0.77 5.86 12.00
CA GLN A 329 0.07 6.91 12.60
C GLN A 329 1.55 6.70 12.27
N LEU A 330 2.07 5.50 12.50
CA LEU A 330 3.48 5.18 12.28
C LEU A 330 3.85 5.26 10.80
N VAL A 331 2.97 4.83 9.91
CA VAL A 331 3.19 4.96 8.45
C VAL A 331 3.18 6.44 8.05
N ARG A 332 2.28 7.26 8.60
CA ARG A 332 2.29 8.71 8.37
C ARG A 332 3.58 9.36 8.84
N GLU A 333 4.09 8.98 10.02
CA GLU A 333 5.40 9.45 10.51
C GLU A 333 6.52 9.11 9.51
N ILE A 334 6.52 7.90 8.96
CA ILE A 334 7.52 7.48 7.97
C ILE A 334 7.35 8.26 6.65
N GLU A 335 6.11 8.45 6.18
CA GLU A 335 5.82 9.25 4.99
C GLU A 335 6.25 10.71 5.17
N SER A 336 6.14 11.29 6.38
CA SER A 336 6.66 12.64 6.65
C SER A 336 8.19 12.74 6.51
N ILE A 337 8.91 11.67 6.86
CA ILE A 337 10.37 11.57 6.69
C ILE A 337 10.73 11.30 5.23
N GLN A 338 9.86 10.63 4.47
CA GLN A 338 10.05 10.30 3.06
C GLN A 338 8.75 10.56 2.24
N PRO A 339 8.48 11.81 1.82
CA PRO A 339 7.20 12.18 1.20
C PRO A 339 6.88 11.41 -0.09
N LYS A 340 7.92 10.97 -0.81
CA LYS A 340 7.77 10.28 -2.10
C LYS A 340 7.60 8.77 -2.00
N ILE A 341 7.42 8.22 -0.79
CA ILE A 341 7.46 6.77 -0.55
C ILE A 341 6.36 5.97 -1.27
N PHE A 342 5.17 6.55 -1.40
CA PHE A 342 4.03 5.95 -2.11
C PHE A 342 3.81 6.55 -3.51
N HIS A 343 4.79 7.32 -4.01
CA HIS A 343 4.72 7.87 -5.34
C HIS A 343 5.22 6.83 -6.35
N LYS A 344 4.42 6.61 -7.37
CA LYS A 344 4.71 5.69 -8.47
C LYS A 344 4.72 6.48 -9.77
N ASN A 345 5.78 6.29 -10.56
CA ASN A 345 5.80 6.73 -11.95
C ASN A 345 5.25 5.61 -12.84
N TYR A 346 4.20 5.89 -13.59
CA TYR A 346 3.67 4.99 -14.60
C TYR A 346 3.43 5.75 -15.91
N ARG A 347 4.19 5.40 -16.96
CA ARG A 347 4.11 6.01 -18.30
C ARG A 347 4.23 7.55 -18.30
N GLY A 348 5.00 8.11 -17.37
CA GLY A 348 5.22 9.56 -17.25
C GLY A 348 4.26 10.26 -16.30
N ASP A 349 3.21 9.60 -15.83
CA ASP A 349 2.31 10.12 -14.80
C ASP A 349 2.82 9.72 -13.42
N PHE A 350 2.90 10.68 -12.50
CA PHE A 350 3.16 10.43 -11.09
C PHE A 350 1.84 10.25 -10.34
N LEU A 351 1.68 9.13 -9.64
CA LEU A 351 0.49 8.77 -8.89
C LEU A 351 0.86 8.43 -7.45
N ARG A 352 0.07 8.88 -6.47
CA ARG A 352 0.22 8.43 -5.08
C ARG A 352 -0.66 7.20 -4.85
N ILE A 353 -0.06 6.07 -4.50
CA ILE A 353 -0.79 4.81 -4.27
C ILE A 353 -0.30 4.17 -2.98
N VAL A 354 -1.07 4.34 -1.92
CA VAL A 354 -0.79 3.68 -0.63
C VAL A 354 -1.11 2.18 -0.77
N PRO A 355 -0.17 1.28 -0.45
CA PRO A 355 -0.41 -0.16 -0.49
C PRO A 355 -1.42 -0.58 0.59
N TYR A 356 -1.99 -1.78 0.45
CA TYR A 356 -2.72 -2.41 1.53
C TYR A 356 -1.77 -2.79 2.66
N PHE A 357 -2.02 -2.28 3.86
CA PHE A 357 -1.38 -2.74 5.09
C PHE A 357 -2.29 -3.78 5.75
N ILE A 358 -1.95 -5.05 5.56
CA ILE A 358 -2.71 -6.19 6.08
C ILE A 358 -2.18 -6.51 7.47
N LEU A 359 -3.02 -6.36 8.48
CA LEU A 359 -2.67 -6.59 9.87
C LEU A 359 -2.88 -8.05 10.23
N ILE A 360 -1.80 -8.72 10.63
CA ILE A 360 -1.84 -10.12 11.03
C ILE A 360 -1.66 -10.22 12.54
N PRO A 361 -2.55 -10.90 13.28
CA PRO A 361 -2.38 -11.12 14.71
C PRO A 361 -1.28 -12.16 14.97
N SER A 362 -0.03 -11.71 14.92
CA SER A 362 1.14 -12.55 15.14
C SER A 362 2.28 -11.80 15.83
N TYR A 363 3.18 -12.59 16.43
CA TYR A 363 4.37 -12.12 17.14
C TYR A 363 5.56 -11.86 16.21
N GLY A 364 5.28 -11.47 14.96
CA GLY A 364 6.30 -11.23 13.96
C GLY A 364 7.23 -10.08 14.34
N ALA A 365 8.50 -10.18 13.95
CA ALA A 365 9.50 -9.17 14.27
C ALA A 365 9.68 -8.12 13.16
N ARG A 366 9.17 -8.41 11.95
CA ARG A 366 9.30 -7.55 10.77
C ARG A 366 8.01 -7.57 9.95
N GLY A 367 7.67 -6.43 9.36
CA GLY A 367 6.74 -6.39 8.24
C GLY A 367 7.40 -6.93 6.97
N ILE A 368 6.60 -7.38 6.02
CA ILE A 368 7.08 -7.89 4.72
C ILE A 368 6.25 -7.29 3.59
N CYS A 369 6.88 -7.08 2.45
CA CYS A 369 6.15 -6.82 1.21
C CYS A 369 5.83 -8.18 0.55
N TRP A 370 4.54 -8.49 0.43
CA TRP A 370 4.12 -9.69 -0.30
C TRP A 370 3.99 -9.44 -1.80
N GLU A 371 3.43 -8.29 -2.16
CA GLU A 371 3.25 -7.91 -3.56
C GLU A 371 3.54 -6.41 -3.70
N PRO A 372 4.57 -6.00 -4.45
CA PRO A 372 4.88 -4.58 -4.62
C PRO A 372 3.91 -3.88 -5.59
N ILE A 373 3.38 -4.60 -6.58
CA ILE A 373 2.47 -4.09 -7.60
C ILE A 373 1.46 -5.17 -7.94
N ASP A 374 0.19 -4.77 -8.07
CA ASP A 374 -0.83 -5.63 -8.68
C ASP A 374 -0.52 -5.86 -10.18
N ILE A 375 -0.17 -7.10 -10.52
CA ILE A 375 0.22 -7.46 -11.88
C ILE A 375 -0.90 -7.20 -12.91
N LYS A 376 -2.18 -7.37 -12.55
CA LYS A 376 -3.27 -7.12 -13.51
C LYS A 376 -3.68 -5.64 -13.56
N ASN A 377 -3.42 -4.86 -12.52
CA ASN A 377 -3.60 -3.41 -12.53
C ASN A 377 -2.29 -2.68 -12.24
N ARG A 378 -1.36 -2.72 -13.19
CA ARG A 378 -0.04 -2.09 -13.04
C ARG A 378 -0.09 -0.57 -12.92
N ALA A 379 -1.16 0.09 -13.36
CA ALA A 379 -1.30 1.53 -13.28
C ALA A 379 -1.62 1.97 -11.85
N LYS A 380 -2.79 1.57 -11.32
CA LYS A 380 -3.32 2.05 -10.03
C LYS A 380 -3.42 0.98 -8.95
N GLY A 381 -3.12 -0.27 -9.25
CA GLY A 381 -3.24 -1.35 -8.28
C GLY A 381 -2.31 -1.14 -7.08
N ARG A 382 -2.86 -1.43 -5.89
CA ARG A 382 -2.16 -1.29 -4.61
C ARG A 382 -1.25 -2.51 -4.39
N GLY A 383 -0.04 -2.26 -3.90
CA GLY A 383 0.77 -3.33 -3.31
C GLY A 383 0.16 -3.87 -2.02
N LYS A 384 0.77 -4.92 -1.44
CA LYS A 384 0.33 -5.59 -0.22
C LYS A 384 1.52 -5.75 0.72
N ILE A 385 1.46 -5.09 1.88
CA ILE A 385 2.43 -5.15 2.96
C ILE A 385 1.75 -5.81 4.17
N LEU A 386 2.38 -6.80 4.76
CA LEU A 386 1.84 -7.52 5.91
C LEU A 386 2.58 -7.06 7.16
N ILE A 387 1.82 -6.65 8.18
CA ILE A 387 2.35 -6.11 9.43
C ILE A 387 1.92 -7.02 10.59
N PRO A 388 2.87 -7.55 11.38
CA PRO A 388 2.54 -8.28 12.60
C PRO A 388 2.04 -7.32 13.69
N MET A 389 0.88 -7.62 14.28
CA MET A 389 0.25 -6.76 15.28
C MET A 389 0.97 -6.76 16.64
N TYR A 390 1.70 -7.83 16.96
CA TYR A 390 2.34 -8.03 18.27
C TYR A 390 3.86 -7.98 18.19
N ALA A 391 4.40 -7.18 17.28
CA ALA A 391 5.82 -6.95 17.20
C ALA A 391 6.35 -6.33 18.51
N LYS A 392 7.52 -6.79 18.96
CA LYS A 392 8.20 -6.19 20.13
C LYS A 392 8.47 -4.69 19.95
N ASP A 393 8.80 -4.30 18.72
CA ASP A 393 8.94 -2.92 18.29
C ASP A 393 8.14 -2.75 16.99
N LEU A 394 6.94 -2.20 17.13
CA LEU A 394 6.00 -2.01 16.03
C LEU A 394 6.54 -1.04 14.98
N LYS A 395 7.19 0.05 15.40
CA LYS A 395 7.77 1.05 14.49
C LYS A 395 8.86 0.41 13.64
N LYS A 396 9.75 -0.37 14.25
CA LYS A 396 10.76 -1.15 13.52
C LYS A 396 10.11 -2.10 12.52
N ALA A 397 9.09 -2.85 12.92
CA ALA A 397 8.42 -3.80 12.03
C ALA A 397 7.83 -3.10 10.79
N ILE A 398 7.20 -1.94 10.96
CA ILE A 398 6.62 -1.15 9.87
C ILE A 398 7.72 -0.59 8.96
N ILE A 399 8.80 0.00 9.52
CA ILE A 399 9.92 0.51 8.71
C ILE A 399 10.52 -0.60 7.86
N LEU A 400 10.70 -1.80 8.41
CA LEU A 400 11.19 -2.95 7.66
C LEU A 400 10.22 -3.38 6.55
N GLY A 401 8.91 -3.42 6.81
CA GLY A 401 7.91 -3.78 5.79
C GLY A 401 7.84 -2.75 4.65
N VAL A 402 7.96 -1.47 4.99
CA VAL A 402 8.02 -0.37 4.02
C VAL A 402 9.34 -0.40 3.22
N GLY A 403 10.47 -0.68 3.88
CA GLY A 403 11.75 -0.88 3.20
C GLY A 403 11.72 -2.06 2.22
N ASP A 404 11.09 -3.16 2.62
CA ASP A 404 10.90 -4.35 1.77
C ASP A 404 10.03 -4.02 0.57
N PHE A 405 8.99 -3.20 0.76
CA PHE A 405 8.16 -2.69 -0.32
C PHE A 405 8.94 -1.83 -1.31
N ILE A 406 9.77 -0.89 -0.84
CA ILE A 406 10.62 -0.07 -1.72
C ILE A 406 11.58 -0.94 -2.52
N TRP A 407 12.21 -1.93 -1.86
CA TRP A 407 13.15 -2.82 -2.50
C TRP A 407 12.51 -3.65 -3.62
N GLU A 408 11.38 -4.30 -3.34
CA GLU A 408 10.69 -5.12 -4.33
C GLU A 408 10.03 -4.27 -5.43
N LEU A 409 9.53 -3.07 -5.10
CA LEU A 409 8.99 -2.14 -6.09
C LEU A 409 10.08 -1.66 -7.06
N ALA A 410 11.26 -1.29 -6.56
CA ALA A 410 12.39 -0.89 -7.38
C ALA A 410 12.88 -2.04 -8.27
N LYS A 411 12.92 -3.28 -7.75
CA LYS A 411 13.22 -4.48 -8.56
C LYS A 411 12.21 -4.68 -9.68
N GLU A 412 10.92 -4.56 -9.40
CA GLU A 412 9.87 -4.74 -10.40
C GLU A 412 9.95 -3.66 -11.50
N GLN A 413 10.24 -2.41 -11.11
CA GLN A 413 10.41 -1.30 -12.06
C GLN A 413 11.67 -1.45 -12.94
N ALA A 414 12.77 -1.92 -12.36
CA ALA A 414 14.02 -2.14 -13.09
C ALA A 414 14.04 -3.45 -13.89
N SER A 415 13.13 -4.39 -13.57
CA SER A 415 13.02 -5.70 -14.20
C SER A 415 14.38 -6.42 -14.23
N PHE A 416 14.81 -6.96 -15.38
CA PHE A 416 16.09 -7.67 -15.54
C PHE A 416 17.33 -6.82 -15.19
N ARG A 417 17.22 -5.48 -15.15
CA ARG A 417 18.32 -4.55 -14.83
C ARG A 417 18.33 -4.07 -13.38
N TRP A 418 17.65 -4.78 -12.48
CA TRP A 418 17.57 -4.38 -11.06
C TRP A 418 18.92 -4.33 -10.34
N MET A 419 19.94 -5.04 -10.85
CA MET A 419 21.31 -5.01 -10.33
C MET A 419 22.13 -3.82 -10.85
N GLU A 420 21.64 -3.09 -11.84
CA GLU A 420 22.38 -2.01 -12.52
C GLU A 420 21.77 -0.63 -12.27
N THR A 421 20.44 -0.57 -12.12
CA THR A 421 19.70 0.70 -12.10
C THR A 421 18.97 0.92 -10.77
N GLY A 422 18.74 2.20 -10.45
CA GLY A 422 17.99 2.64 -9.27
C GLY A 422 18.67 2.34 -7.93
N ILE A 423 17.88 2.37 -6.86
CA ILE A 423 18.34 2.13 -5.49
C ILE A 423 18.91 0.72 -5.32
N THR A 424 18.30 -0.27 -5.97
CA THR A 424 18.69 -1.68 -5.86
C THR A 424 20.02 -1.93 -6.55
N GLY A 425 20.26 -1.35 -7.72
CA GLY A 425 21.53 -1.53 -8.45
C GLY A 425 22.69 -0.84 -7.75
N GLN A 426 22.52 0.42 -7.34
CA GLN A 426 23.55 1.15 -6.60
C GLN A 426 23.89 0.47 -5.26
N TYR A 427 22.88 -0.04 -4.55
CA TYR A 427 23.11 -0.79 -3.32
C TYR A 427 23.75 -2.16 -3.58
N TYR A 428 23.38 -2.84 -4.66
CA TYR A 428 23.97 -4.12 -5.07
C TYR A 428 25.47 -3.98 -5.41
N GLU A 429 25.86 -2.88 -6.06
CA GLU A 429 27.26 -2.55 -6.33
C GLU A 429 28.06 -2.41 -5.02
N TYR A 430 27.52 -1.65 -4.05
CA TYR A 430 28.10 -1.54 -2.71
C TYR A 430 28.23 -2.91 -2.03
N TYR A 431 27.13 -3.68 -2.02
CA TYR A 431 27.09 -5.01 -1.40
C TYR A 431 28.17 -5.95 -1.95
N THR A 432 28.32 -5.97 -3.28
CA THR A 432 29.30 -6.82 -3.98
C THR A 432 30.74 -6.40 -3.68
N LYS A 433 30.99 -5.10 -3.56
CA LYS A 433 32.33 -4.58 -3.24
C LYS A 433 32.76 -4.93 -1.80
N PHE A 434 31.87 -4.77 -0.82
CA PHE A 434 32.24 -4.75 0.60
C PHE A 434 31.74 -5.92 1.47
N ILE A 435 30.58 -6.51 1.18
CA ILE A 435 29.95 -7.53 2.06
C ILE A 435 30.16 -8.96 1.53
N ARG A 436 29.90 -9.16 0.22
CA ARG A 436 30.12 -10.43 -0.53
C ARG A 436 29.40 -11.69 -0.04
N LYS A 437 28.79 -11.74 1.16
CA LYS A 437 28.11 -12.92 1.73
C LYS A 437 26.79 -12.58 2.44
N GLY A 438 25.77 -13.41 2.20
CA GLY A 438 24.44 -13.29 2.79
C GLY A 438 23.37 -12.85 1.77
N ASN A 439 22.20 -12.46 2.27
CA ASN A 439 21.10 -11.96 1.43
C ASN A 439 21.17 -10.43 1.38
N VAL A 440 21.46 -9.88 0.19
CA VAL A 440 21.57 -8.42 -0.05
C VAL A 440 20.38 -7.62 0.47
N LYS A 441 19.16 -8.18 0.34
CA LYS A 441 17.93 -7.52 0.80
C LYS A 441 17.94 -7.31 2.31
N ASN A 442 18.37 -8.30 3.09
CA ASN A 442 18.41 -8.15 4.55
C ASN A 442 19.35 -7.02 4.99
N PHE A 443 20.51 -6.88 4.34
CA PHE A 443 21.43 -5.77 4.62
C PHE A 443 20.81 -4.42 4.24
N PHE A 444 20.15 -4.35 3.09
CA PHE A 444 19.42 -3.15 2.68
C PHE A 444 18.35 -2.76 3.69
N LEU A 445 17.58 -3.72 4.20
CA LEU A 445 16.54 -3.47 5.19
C LEU A 445 17.10 -2.98 6.53
N ASP A 446 18.23 -3.53 6.98
CA ASP A 446 18.90 -3.08 8.20
C ASP A 446 19.45 -1.64 8.03
N ASP A 447 20.05 -1.32 6.88
CA ASP A 447 20.51 0.04 6.55
C ASP A 447 19.34 1.02 6.38
N TYR A 448 18.24 0.59 5.78
CA TYR A 448 17.03 1.40 5.63
C TYR A 448 16.37 1.69 6.98
N LEU A 449 16.37 0.73 7.89
CA LEU A 449 15.95 0.96 9.28
C LEU A 449 16.81 2.03 9.96
N LEU A 450 18.12 1.97 9.80
CA LEU A 450 19.02 3.00 10.33
C LEU A 450 18.83 4.35 9.64
N TRP A 451 18.55 4.36 8.33
CA TRP A 451 18.23 5.55 7.56
C TRP A 451 17.04 6.31 8.15
N ILE A 452 15.92 5.60 8.35
CA ILE A 452 14.68 6.21 8.85
C ILE A 452 14.74 6.48 10.35
N ASP A 453 15.30 5.59 11.19
CA ASP A 453 15.26 5.77 12.66
C ASP A 453 16.41 6.62 13.21
N LYS A 454 17.60 6.60 12.59
CA LYS A 454 18.81 7.27 13.09
C LYS A 454 19.24 8.46 12.23
N GLU A 455 19.40 8.27 10.93
CA GLU A 455 19.92 9.32 10.04
C GLU A 455 18.95 10.49 9.89
N SER A 456 17.64 10.23 9.87
CA SER A 456 16.61 11.28 9.92
C SER A 456 16.72 12.21 11.14
N LYS A 457 17.32 11.74 12.24
CA LYS A 457 17.55 12.53 13.47
C LYS A 457 18.93 13.20 13.51
N GLY A 458 19.78 12.91 12.52
CA GLY A 458 21.17 13.37 12.42
C GLY A 458 22.19 12.46 13.10
N VAL A 459 21.79 11.24 13.50
CA VAL A 459 22.70 10.25 14.09
C VAL A 459 23.29 9.41 12.97
N GLN A 460 24.57 9.63 12.67
CA GLN A 460 25.28 8.94 11.59
C GLN A 460 25.58 7.48 11.98
N LYS A 461 24.84 6.53 11.42
CA LYS A 461 25.00 5.09 11.63
C LYS A 461 25.15 4.30 10.34
N VAL A 462 24.66 4.83 9.23
CA VAL A 462 24.74 4.21 7.91
C VAL A 462 26.14 4.42 7.32
N GLU A 463 26.61 3.49 6.50
CA GLU A 463 27.91 3.61 5.81
C GLU A 463 27.90 4.79 4.81
N LYS A 464 29.04 5.40 4.53
CA LYS A 464 29.15 6.62 3.69
C LYS A 464 28.60 6.43 2.28
N MET A 465 28.93 5.34 1.59
CA MET A 465 28.41 5.03 0.26
C MET A 465 26.91 4.76 0.30
N VAL A 466 26.45 3.96 1.27
CA VAL A 466 25.01 3.66 1.42
C VAL A 466 24.21 4.93 1.70
N ARG A 467 24.73 5.84 2.54
CA ARG A 467 24.12 7.15 2.77
C ARG A 467 23.94 7.93 1.47
N GLY A 468 24.94 7.93 0.59
CA GLY A 468 24.84 8.57 -0.73
C GLY A 468 23.82 7.90 -1.66
N VAL A 469 23.60 6.59 -1.53
CA VAL A 469 22.54 5.86 -2.25
C VAL A 469 21.16 6.26 -1.71
N MET A 470 20.97 6.22 -0.39
CA MET A 470 19.70 6.55 0.25
C MET A 470 19.33 8.02 0.06
N TRP A 471 20.28 8.95 0.18
CA TRP A 471 20.05 10.40 0.01
C TRP A 471 19.46 10.75 -1.36
N ARG A 472 19.86 10.03 -2.42
CA ARG A 472 19.41 10.25 -3.80
C ARG A 472 18.11 9.52 -4.12
N ASN A 473 17.99 8.25 -3.71
CA ASN A 473 16.89 7.38 -4.14
C ASN A 473 15.74 7.27 -3.11
N ALA A 474 16.00 7.58 -1.84
CA ALA A 474 15.03 7.64 -0.74
C ALA A 474 15.17 8.98 0.00
N PRO A 475 14.96 10.12 -0.70
CA PRO A 475 15.33 11.44 -0.21
C PRO A 475 14.43 11.90 0.95
N PHE A 476 15.05 12.55 1.93
CA PHE A 476 14.37 13.33 2.95
C PHE A 476 13.73 14.62 2.37
N PRO A 477 12.71 15.19 3.02
CA PRO A 477 12.14 16.48 2.62
C PRO A 477 13.17 17.61 2.73
N LYS A 478 12.98 18.68 1.94
CA LYS A 478 13.91 19.81 1.86
C LYS A 478 14.23 20.41 3.23
N ASP A 479 13.22 20.62 4.05
CA ASP A 479 13.36 21.19 5.40
C ASP A 479 14.22 20.30 6.30
N LEU A 480 14.03 18.98 6.23
CA LEU A 480 14.84 18.04 7.00
C LEU A 480 16.28 17.99 6.50
N LYS A 481 16.50 18.00 5.17
CA LYS A 481 17.85 18.08 4.58
C LYS A 481 18.60 19.33 5.06
N GLU A 482 17.93 20.47 5.10
CA GLU A 482 18.51 21.71 5.59
C GLU A 482 18.86 21.62 7.09
N GLN A 483 17.97 21.09 7.93
CA GLN A 483 18.25 20.88 9.36
C GLN A 483 19.45 19.94 9.58
N LEU A 484 19.53 18.86 8.82
CA LEU A 484 20.63 17.91 8.89
C LEU A 484 21.96 18.53 8.44
N SER A 485 21.95 19.39 7.42
CA SER A 485 23.14 20.11 6.94
C SER A 485 23.80 20.98 8.02
N ARG A 486 22.99 21.50 8.96
CA ARG A 486 23.48 22.30 10.10
C ARG A 486 24.10 21.43 11.21
N LYS A 487 23.73 20.14 11.29
CA LYS A 487 24.17 19.22 12.35
C LYS A 487 25.50 18.54 12.04
N SER A 488 25.82 18.29 10.77
CA SER A 488 27.05 17.57 10.40
C SER A 488 27.56 17.98 9.02
N PHE A 489 28.89 18.05 8.90
CA PHE A 489 29.59 18.30 7.65
C PHE A 489 29.24 17.29 6.55
N VAL A 490 28.97 16.03 6.91
CA VAL A 490 28.63 14.97 5.94
C VAL A 490 27.31 15.28 5.23
N TYR A 491 26.29 15.74 5.97
CA TYR A 491 25.01 16.13 5.37
C TYR A 491 25.11 17.46 4.63
N LYS A 492 25.97 18.37 5.08
CA LYS A 492 26.23 19.62 4.38
C LYS A 492 26.79 19.38 2.98
N ASP A 493 27.80 18.52 2.84
CA ASP A 493 28.37 18.15 1.54
C ASP A 493 27.32 17.55 0.59
N LEU A 494 26.43 16.67 1.09
CA LEU A 494 25.34 16.11 0.29
C LEU A 494 24.30 17.15 -0.12
N PHE A 495 23.95 18.07 0.78
CA PHE A 495 22.98 19.12 0.51
C PHE A 495 23.50 20.17 -0.48
N ASP A 496 24.78 20.55 -0.37
CA ASP A 496 25.40 21.49 -1.31
C ASP A 496 25.51 20.88 -2.72
N LYS A 497 25.75 19.56 -2.83
CA LYS A 497 25.68 18.83 -4.10
C LYS A 497 24.28 18.84 -4.72
N ASP A 498 23.23 18.62 -3.92
CA ASP A 498 21.84 18.69 -4.41
C ASP A 498 21.54 20.09 -4.98
N LYS A 499 21.96 21.17 -4.29
CA LYS A 499 21.77 22.54 -4.78
C LYS A 499 22.46 22.79 -6.12
N ASN A 500 23.68 22.29 -6.29
CA ASN A 500 24.41 22.44 -7.55
C ASN A 500 23.72 21.72 -8.71
N ILE A 501 23.12 20.55 -8.45
CA ILE A 501 22.34 19.82 -9.45
C ILE A 501 21.06 20.59 -9.79
N GLU A 502 20.31 21.07 -8.78
CA GLU A 502 19.10 21.88 -9.01
C GLU A 502 19.38 23.14 -9.83
N MET A 503 20.53 23.80 -9.61
CA MET A 503 20.96 24.97 -10.40
C MET A 503 21.38 24.61 -11.84
N SER A 504 21.89 23.40 -12.06
CA SER A 504 22.32 22.94 -13.39
C SER A 504 21.16 22.41 -14.24
N ASP A 505 20.13 21.81 -13.63
CA ASP A 505 18.94 21.31 -14.33
C ASP A 505 17.95 22.45 -14.69
N GLY A 506 18.15 23.65 -14.14
CA GLY A 506 17.35 24.85 -14.40
C GLY A 506 17.85 25.74 -15.55
N TYR A 507 18.81 25.28 -16.36
CA TYR A 507 19.36 25.97 -17.53
C TYR A 507 18.93 25.36 -18.86
#